data_AF-A0A7Y2MBF5-F1
#
_entry.id   AF-A0A7Y2MBF5-F1
#
_cell.length_a   1.000
_cell.length_b   1.000
_cell.length_c   1.000
_cell.angle_alpha   90.00
_cell.angle_beta   90.00
_cell.angle_gamma   90.00
#
_symmetry.space_group_name_H-M   'P 1'
#
loop_
_entity.id
_entity.type
_entity.pdbx_description
1 polymer ?
#
loop_
_entity_poly.entity_id
_entity_poly.type
_entity_poly.pdbx_seq_one_letter_code
_entity_poly.pdbx_strand_id
1 'polypeptide(L)'
;MERDLCEDPQQAFYPIALLDDLTARLGASPSIGSRALHMLTELTEAEVWMFGFDFKESMSYYRRKDNRGPHDWAAEREYAYSLVRNGRVVLMR
;
A
#
# COMPACT_ATOMS: atom_id res chain seq x y z
N MET A 1 11.42 -27.43 -0.29
CA MET A 1 11.22 -26.04 0.17
C MET A 1 10.17 -26.12 1.26
N GLU A 2 10.61 -26.32 2.51
CA GLU A 2 9.72 -26.46 3.67
C GLU A 2 8.99 -25.15 3.93
N ARG A 3 7.66 -25.23 4.09
CA ARG A 3 6.73 -24.09 4.24
C ARG A 3 6.50 -23.71 5.71
N ASP A 4 7.38 -24.09 6.64
CA ASP A 4 7.03 -24.20 8.06
C ASP A 4 7.77 -23.29 9.04
N LEU A 5 8.49 -22.25 8.60
CA LEU A 5 9.05 -21.27 9.54
C LEU A 5 8.84 -19.83 9.05
N CYS A 6 7.60 -19.37 9.16
CA CYS A 6 7.30 -17.96 9.15
C CYS A 6 6.76 -17.56 10.53
N GLU A 7 7.67 -17.27 11.46
CA GLU A 7 7.32 -16.92 12.85
C GLU A 7 6.68 -15.53 12.97
N ASP A 8 6.89 -14.66 11.99
CA ASP A 8 6.19 -13.39 11.86
C ASP A 8 5.13 -13.47 10.76
N PRO A 9 3.81 -13.40 11.09
CA PRO A 9 2.73 -13.38 10.10
C PRO A 9 2.88 -12.28 9.04
N GLN A 10 3.59 -11.19 9.33
CA GLN A 10 3.86 -10.11 8.37
C GLN A 10 4.86 -10.53 7.29
N GLN A 11 5.81 -11.39 7.64
CA GLN A 11 6.84 -11.92 6.75
C GLN A 11 6.28 -12.98 5.79
N ALA A 12 5.11 -13.58 6.11
CA ALA A 12 4.46 -14.59 5.29
C ALA A 12 3.84 -14.02 4.01
N PHE A 13 3.61 -12.70 3.97
CA PHE A 13 2.89 -12.04 2.89
C PHE A 13 3.68 -10.94 2.19
N TYR A 14 4.69 -10.36 2.85
CA TYR A 14 5.39 -9.18 2.35
C TYR A 14 6.89 -9.22 2.65
N PRO A 15 7.78 -8.95 1.68
CA PRO A 15 9.21 -8.89 1.94
C PRO A 15 9.54 -7.80 2.98
N ILE A 16 10.21 -8.18 4.08
CA ILE A 16 10.48 -7.24 5.19
C ILE A 16 11.30 -6.02 4.75
N ALA A 17 12.23 -6.21 3.82
CA ALA A 17 13.01 -5.11 3.25
C ALA A 17 12.14 -4.06 2.56
N LEU A 18 11.08 -4.48 1.87
CA LEU A 18 10.12 -3.55 1.26
C LEU A 18 9.25 -2.87 2.32
N LEU A 19 9.01 -3.52 3.46
CA LEU A 19 8.17 -2.97 4.53
C LEU A 19 8.93 -1.85 5.24
N ASP A 20 10.20 -2.09 5.53
CA ASP A 20 11.09 -1.11 6.15
C ASP A 20 11.26 0.12 5.25
N ASP A 21 11.51 -0.08 3.95
CA ASP A 21 11.61 1.00 2.97
C ASP A 21 10.32 1.84 2.90
N LEU A 22 9.17 1.17 2.76
CA LEU A 22 7.87 1.85 2.70
C LEU A 22 7.54 2.59 3.99
N THR A 23 7.85 2.00 5.14
CA THR A 23 7.62 2.62 6.46
C THR A 23 8.49 3.86 6.63
N ALA A 24 9.77 3.79 6.25
CA ALA A 24 10.68 4.94 6.26
C ALA A 24 10.19 6.06 5.33
N ARG A 25 9.66 5.69 4.16
CA ARG A 25 9.13 6.65 3.18
C ARG A 25 7.84 7.34 3.64
N LEU A 26 6.96 6.62 4.33
CA LEU A 26 5.67 7.16 4.79
C LEU A 26 5.74 7.79 6.18
N GLY A 27 6.78 7.52 6.97
CA GLY A 27 6.91 8.01 8.35
C GLY A 27 5.92 7.37 9.33
N ALA A 28 5.15 6.37 8.90
CA ALA A 28 4.15 5.65 9.69
C ALA A 28 4.02 4.22 9.16
N SER A 29 3.41 3.33 9.96
CA SER A 29 3.11 1.97 9.49
C SER A 29 2.20 2.06 8.26
N PRO A 30 2.49 1.36 7.14
CA PRO A 30 1.68 1.40 5.93
C PRO A 30 0.42 0.54 6.05
N SER A 31 -0.66 1.00 5.42
CA SER A 31 -1.87 0.21 5.20
C SER A 31 -1.59 -0.98 4.27
N ILE A 32 -2.44 -2.00 4.31
CA ILE A 32 -2.33 -3.17 3.43
C ILE A 32 -2.40 -2.76 1.94
N GLY A 33 -3.23 -1.77 1.60
CA GLY A 33 -3.34 -1.26 0.23
C GLY A 33 -2.02 -0.63 -0.24
N SER A 34 -1.40 0.19 0.60
CA SER A 34 -0.10 0.81 0.31
C SER A 34 1.03 -0.21 0.22
N ARG A 35 1.03 -1.24 1.08
CA ARG A 35 1.96 -2.38 0.96
C ARG A 35 1.81 -3.07 -0.39
N ALA A 36 0.59 -3.49 -0.75
CA ALA A 36 0.32 -4.17 -2.01
C ALA A 36 0.74 -3.33 -3.23
N LEU A 37 0.41 -2.05 -3.24
CA LEU A 37 0.81 -1.12 -4.28
C LEU A 37 2.34 -1.04 -4.41
N HIS A 38 3.04 -0.83 -3.30
CA HIS A 38 4.50 -0.75 -3.29
C HIS A 38 5.15 -2.04 -3.78
N MET A 39 4.69 -3.20 -3.33
CA MET A 39 5.24 -4.47 -3.80
C MET A 39 5.02 -4.68 -5.30
N LEU A 40 3.85 -4.33 -5.83
CA LEU A 40 3.62 -4.38 -7.27
C LEU A 40 4.56 -3.43 -8.01
N THR A 41 4.75 -2.20 -7.54
CA THR A 41 5.61 -1.25 -8.24
C THR A 41 7.10 -1.56 -8.15
N GLU A 42 7.55 -2.22 -7.09
CA GLU A 42 8.96 -2.61 -6.89
C GLU A 42 9.31 -3.96 -7.53
N LEU A 43 8.38 -4.92 -7.56
CA LEU A 43 8.67 -6.28 -8.02
C LEU A 43 8.28 -6.56 -9.48
N THR A 44 7.53 -5.67 -10.14
CA THR A 44 7.19 -5.83 -11.56
C THR A 44 7.32 -4.53 -12.33
N GLU A 45 7.75 -4.60 -13.59
CA GLU A 45 7.73 -3.47 -14.51
C GLU A 45 6.38 -3.28 -15.20
N ALA A 46 5.44 -4.23 -15.02
CA ALA A 46 4.12 -4.17 -15.61
C ALA A 46 3.36 -2.90 -15.18
N GLU A 47 2.46 -2.45 -16.05
CA GLU A 47 1.59 -1.33 -15.76
C GLU A 47 0.57 -1.71 -14.68
N VAL A 48 0.53 -0.94 -13.59
CA VAL A 48 -0.36 -1.21 -12.46
C VAL A 48 -1.59 -0.34 -12.57
N TRP A 49 -2.76 -0.96 -12.68
CA TRP A 49 -4.05 -0.26 -12.77
C TRP A 49 -4.72 -0.27 -11.40
N MET A 50 -5.04 0.92 -10.90
CA MET A 50 -5.60 1.11 -9.57
C MET A 50 -7.04 1.60 -9.67
N PHE A 51 -7.96 0.91 -8.99
CA PHE A 51 -9.40 1.19 -8.99
C PHE A 51 -9.90 1.43 -7.56
N GLY A 52 -10.87 2.33 -7.40
CA GLY A 52 -11.54 2.56 -6.11
C GLY A 52 -10.62 3.16 -5.03
N PHE A 53 -9.51 3.77 -5.43
CA PHE A 53 -8.58 4.42 -4.52
C PHE A 53 -8.88 5.91 -4.45
N ASP A 54 -9.56 6.31 -3.38
CA ASP A 54 -10.04 7.66 -3.16
C ASP A 54 -9.54 8.26 -1.83
N PHE A 55 -8.70 7.53 -1.09
CA PHE A 55 -8.12 7.97 0.18
C PHE A 55 -9.17 8.46 1.20
N LYS A 56 -10.35 7.82 1.21
CA LYS A 56 -11.53 8.20 2.03
C LYS A 56 -12.22 9.50 1.62
N GLU A 57 -11.96 10.00 0.41
CA GLU A 57 -12.74 11.10 -0.15
C GLU A 57 -14.20 10.68 -0.40
N SER A 58 -14.44 9.42 -0.78
CA SER A 58 -15.76 8.80 -0.70
C SER A 58 -15.89 7.91 0.53
N MET A 59 -17.08 7.93 1.13
CA MET A 59 -17.42 7.05 2.24
C MET A 59 -17.36 5.60 1.73
N SER A 60 -16.45 4.80 2.27
CA SER A 60 -16.30 3.39 1.88
C SER A 60 -17.65 2.68 1.82
N TYR A 61 -17.85 1.84 0.79
CA TYR A 61 -19.10 1.13 0.49
C TYR A 61 -19.65 0.29 1.65
N TYR A 62 -18.83 -0.02 2.67
CA TYR A 62 -19.18 -0.98 3.73
C TYR A 62 -19.17 -0.51 5.19
N ARG A 63 -18.74 0.71 5.60
CA ARG A 63 -18.93 1.14 7.02
C ARG A 63 -18.61 2.61 7.35
N ARG A 64 -19.47 3.20 8.20
CA ARG A 64 -19.34 4.50 8.89
C ARG A 64 -18.61 4.41 10.25
N LYS A 65 -17.47 3.72 10.35
CA LYS A 65 -16.69 3.70 11.61
C LYS A 65 -15.42 4.51 11.41
N ASP A 66 -15.17 5.45 12.31
CA ASP A 66 -13.96 6.27 12.38
C ASP A 66 -12.70 5.39 12.48
N ASN A 67 -12.25 4.87 11.34
CA ASN A 67 -11.00 4.13 11.21
C ASN A 67 -9.86 5.15 11.13
N ARG A 68 -9.63 5.90 12.22
CA ARG A 68 -8.32 6.51 12.48
C ARG A 68 -7.37 5.40 12.95
N GLY A 69 -7.05 4.47 12.05
CA GLY A 69 -5.93 3.57 12.25
C GLY A 69 -4.61 4.37 12.32
N PRO A 70 -3.50 3.76 12.77
CA PRO A 70 -2.20 4.41 12.98
C PRO A 70 -1.49 4.86 11.68
N HIS A 71 -2.19 4.83 10.54
CA HIS A 71 -1.66 5.09 9.21
C HIS A 71 -1.79 6.58 8.88
N ASP A 72 -0.76 7.14 8.25
CA ASP A 72 -0.82 8.48 7.67
C ASP A 72 -1.41 8.42 6.26
N TRP A 73 -2.72 8.65 6.18
CA TRP A 73 -3.48 8.63 4.92
C TRP A 73 -3.01 9.70 3.93
N ALA A 74 -2.48 10.83 4.42
CA ALA A 74 -1.98 11.89 3.56
C ALA A 74 -0.65 11.47 2.92
N ALA A 75 0.24 10.85 3.70
CA ALA A 75 1.49 10.29 3.18
C ALA A 75 1.24 9.17 2.16
N GLU A 76 0.32 8.25 2.45
CA GLU A 76 -0.07 7.18 1.52
C GLU A 76 -0.66 7.73 0.21
N ARG A 77 -1.43 8.83 0.31
CA ARG A 77 -1.97 9.53 -0.85
C ARG A 77 -0.93 10.17 -1.72
N GLU A 78 -0.03 10.94 -1.12
CA GLU A 78 1.04 11.56 -1.89
C GLU A 78 1.97 10.53 -2.52
N TYR A 79 2.20 9.41 -1.83
CA TYR A 79 2.93 8.28 -2.38
C TYR A 79 2.25 7.70 -3.63
N ALA A 80 0.97 7.34 -3.54
CA ALA A 80 0.22 6.82 -4.68
C ALA A 80 0.17 7.83 -5.85
N TYR A 81 -0.06 9.12 -5.58
CA TYR A 81 -0.01 10.13 -6.64
C TYR A 81 1.39 10.34 -7.22
N SER A 82 2.46 10.13 -6.44
CA SER A 82 3.82 10.14 -6.99
C SER A 82 4.03 9.02 -8.03
N LEU A 83 3.43 7.85 -7.80
CA LEU A 83 3.45 6.72 -8.73
C LEU A 83 2.57 6.93 -9.98
N VAL A 84 1.52 7.74 -9.86
CA VAL A 84 0.75 8.15 -11.04
C VAL A 84 1.54 9.15 -11.86
N ARG A 85 2.14 10.15 -11.21
CA ARG A 85 2.94 11.20 -11.88
C ARG A 85 4.16 10.65 -12.62
N ASN A 86 4.79 9.59 -12.10
CA ASN A 86 5.93 8.95 -12.74
C ASN A 86 5.54 7.84 -13.76
N GLY A 87 4.25 7.65 -14.01
CA GLY A 87 3.74 6.68 -14.99
C GLY A 87 3.82 5.21 -14.56
N ARG A 88 4.13 4.91 -13.29
CA ARG A 88 4.16 3.53 -12.78
C ARG A 88 2.76 2.97 -12.50
N VAL A 89 1.81 3.85 -12.20
CA VAL A 89 0.43 3.48 -11.85
C VAL A 89 -0.55 4.30 -12.68
N VAL A 90 -1.56 3.63 -13.22
CA VAL A 90 -2.73 4.26 -13.84
C VAL A 90 -3.86 4.26 -12.83
N LEU A 91 -4.29 5.45 -12.41
CA LEU A 91 -5.45 5.60 -11.52
C LEU A 91 -6.73 5.72 -12.35
N MET A 92 -7.61 4.75 -12.20
CA MET A 92 -8.92 4.72 -12.83
C MET A 92 -9.95 5.37 -11.90
N ARG A 93 -10.61 6.42 -12.38
CA ARG A 93 -11.68 7.14 -11.69
C ARG A 93 -13.05 6.54 -12.00
#